data_AF-A0A3D0QXZ0-F1
#
_entry.id   AF-A0A3D0QXZ0-F1
#
_cell.length_a   1.000
_cell.length_b   1.000
_cell.length_c   1.000
_cell.angle_alpha   90.00
_cell.angle_beta   90.00
_cell.angle_gamma   90.00
#
_symmetry.space_group_name_H-M   'P 1'
#
loop_
_entity.id
_entity.type
_entity.pdbx_description
1 polymer ?
#
loop_
_entity_poly.entity_id
_entity_poly.type
_entity_poly.pdbx_seq_one_letter_code
_entity_poly.pdbx_strand_id
1 'polypeptide(L)'
;MTDTAAAVPGAVRLNTATVTQYLSSRSSLAASLTGGGGGSHRVVLLRSAPQWDGPVEPVWGEGRTAGVAVAPSPLAVHELVLDHLAGRRRGPAVLVVLTDREQNELDPAITARVHKRCIDTVDSWDVVREAFGARQIDPRLKDVNWAAEALLDATPPTTGGWPPVPGGWLSRQYALTALAQRRLRLGRYDTEGSRRRPGDDRLDAQVLLHWSTRPGAPERLLALRGPERAGLAGFLAEEDQAGLAGRALLA
;
A
#
# COMPACT_ATOMS: atom_id res chain seq x y z
N MET A 1 -9.16 8.31 -30.48
CA MET A 1 -9.38 6.99 -29.87
C MET A 1 -8.39 6.85 -28.73
N THR A 2 -8.84 7.11 -27.51
CA THR A 2 -8.05 6.90 -26.30
C THR A 2 -8.06 5.40 -26.02
N ASP A 3 -6.93 4.75 -26.30
CA ASP A 3 -6.73 3.35 -25.97
C ASP A 3 -6.60 3.24 -24.45
N THR A 4 -7.69 2.85 -23.79
CA THR A 4 -7.69 2.51 -22.37
C THR A 4 -6.95 1.19 -22.24
N ALA A 5 -5.63 1.27 -22.04
CA ALA A 5 -4.83 0.13 -21.62
C ALA A 5 -5.46 -0.45 -20.34
N ALA A 6 -6.13 -1.58 -20.50
CA ALA A 6 -6.76 -2.31 -19.41
C ALA A 6 -5.66 -2.70 -18.42
N ALA A 7 -5.70 -2.11 -17.22
CA ALA A 7 -4.86 -2.51 -16.11
C ALA A 7 -5.08 -4.01 -15.85
N VAL A 8 -4.00 -4.78 -15.91
CA VAL A 8 -4.05 -6.21 -15.58
C VAL A 8 -4.50 -6.33 -14.11
N PRO A 9 -5.46 -7.21 -13.77
CA PRO A 9 -5.92 -7.37 -12.39
C PRO A 9 -4.75 -7.81 -11.50
N GLY A 10 -4.39 -7.01 -10.49
CA GLY A 10 -3.45 -7.41 -9.44
C GLY A 10 -2.28 -6.47 -9.18
N ALA A 11 -2.04 -5.46 -10.02
CA ALA A 11 -0.98 -4.49 -9.78
C ALA A 11 -1.45 -3.42 -8.77
N VAL A 12 -0.91 -3.48 -7.55
CA VAL A 12 -1.23 -2.60 -6.42
C VAL A 12 -0.79 -1.16 -6.72
N ARG A 13 -1.60 -0.15 -6.40
CA ARG A 13 -1.16 1.26 -6.44
C ARG A 13 -0.22 1.55 -5.28
N LEU A 14 1.00 2.02 -5.59
CA LEU A 14 1.97 2.38 -4.56
C LEU A 14 1.83 3.86 -4.17
N ASN A 15 1.79 4.12 -2.86
CA ASN A 15 1.77 5.47 -2.32
C ASN A 15 3.21 5.93 -1.95
N THR A 16 3.34 7.20 -1.59
CA THR A 16 4.65 7.80 -1.27
C THR A 16 5.34 7.18 -0.05
N ALA A 17 4.58 6.86 0.99
CA ALA A 17 5.13 6.22 2.19
C ALA A 17 5.73 4.84 1.86
N THR A 18 5.03 4.04 1.06
CA THR A 18 5.47 2.71 0.65
C THR A 18 6.76 2.76 -0.18
N VAL A 19 6.84 3.67 -1.16
CA VAL A 19 8.04 3.82 -1.99
C VAL A 19 9.24 4.28 -1.14
N THR A 20 9.05 5.32 -0.30
CA THR A 20 10.14 5.85 0.55
C THR A 20 10.61 4.86 1.61
N GLN A 21 9.69 4.10 2.22
CA GLN A 21 10.02 3.04 3.16
C GLN A 21 10.77 1.89 2.47
N TYR A 22 10.30 1.44 1.31
CA TYR A 22 10.98 0.42 0.51
C TYR A 22 12.41 0.85 0.19
N LEU A 23 12.62 2.09 -0.27
CA LEU A 23 13.96 2.60 -0.56
C LEU A 23 14.84 2.64 0.69
N SER A 24 14.27 3.04 1.84
CA SER A 24 15.00 3.19 3.10
C SER A 24 15.38 1.84 3.73
N SER A 25 14.58 0.78 3.52
CA SER A 25 14.88 -0.56 4.04
C SER A 25 15.94 -1.31 3.22
N ARG A 26 16.24 -0.84 2.01
CA ARG A 26 17.22 -1.47 1.10
C ARG A 26 18.63 -0.90 1.35
N SER A 27 19.32 -1.44 2.34
CA SER A 27 20.72 -1.09 2.66
C SER A 27 21.70 -1.30 1.49
N SER A 28 21.45 -2.27 0.61
CA SER A 28 22.24 -2.49 -0.61
C SER A 28 22.11 -1.37 -1.63
N LEU A 29 20.95 -0.70 -1.69
CA LEU A 29 20.72 0.44 -2.55
C LEU A 29 21.53 1.64 -2.03
N ALA A 30 21.45 1.92 -0.73
CA ALA A 30 22.27 2.93 -0.07
C ALA A 30 23.78 2.69 -0.24
N ALA A 31 24.25 1.46 -0.05
CA ALA A 31 25.65 1.08 -0.26
C ALA A 31 26.11 1.24 -1.72
N SER A 32 25.22 0.95 -2.69
CA SER A 32 25.53 1.10 -4.12
C SER A 32 25.65 2.55 -4.60
N LEU A 33 25.23 3.51 -3.77
CA LEU A 33 25.35 4.95 -3.98
C LEU A 33 26.61 5.53 -3.32
N THR A 34 27.12 4.90 -2.26
CA THR A 34 28.32 5.35 -1.52
C THR A 34 29.62 4.70 -2.02
N GLY A 35 29.53 3.51 -2.63
CA GLY A 35 30.68 2.79 -3.17
C GLY A 35 31.22 3.39 -4.47
N GLY A 36 32.34 4.13 -4.37
CA GLY A 36 33.34 4.32 -5.43
C GLY A 36 32.87 5.03 -6.71
N GLY A 37 32.82 6.36 -6.66
CA GLY A 37 32.62 7.24 -7.83
C GLY A 37 31.24 7.89 -7.83
N GLY A 38 31.16 9.14 -7.39
CA GLY A 38 29.94 9.94 -7.43
C GLY A 38 29.33 9.95 -8.84
N GLY A 39 28.03 9.66 -8.93
CA GLY A 39 27.29 9.69 -10.21
C GLY A 39 26.78 8.35 -10.72
N SER A 40 26.79 7.28 -9.92
CA SER A 40 26.17 6.03 -10.32
C SER A 40 24.63 6.13 -10.30
N HIS A 41 24.02 6.46 -11.44
CA HIS A 41 22.57 6.38 -11.63
C HIS A 41 22.09 4.95 -11.33
N ARG A 42 21.01 4.83 -10.56
CA ARG A 42 20.37 3.56 -10.18
C ARG A 42 18.90 3.59 -10.55
N VAL A 43 18.41 2.46 -11.05
CA VAL A 43 17.00 2.26 -11.36
C VAL A 43 16.46 1.12 -10.51
N VAL A 44 15.29 1.33 -9.91
CA VAL A 44 14.53 0.32 -9.17
C VAL A 44 13.23 0.10 -9.93
N LEU A 45 12.95 -1.14 -10.33
CA LEU A 45 11.67 -1.50 -10.93
C LEU A 45 10.75 -2.04 -9.82
N LEU A 46 9.59 -1.42 -9.64
CA LEU A 46 8.58 -1.85 -8.70
C LEU A 46 7.31 -2.28 -9.44
N ARG A 47 6.88 -3.51 -9.19
CA ARG A 47 5.61 -4.01 -9.71
C ARG A 47 4.45 -3.33 -9.01
N SER A 48 3.65 -2.58 -9.75
CA SER A 48 2.54 -1.77 -9.26
C SER A 48 1.65 -1.27 -10.39
N ALA A 49 0.45 -0.79 -10.10
CA ALA A 49 -0.31 -0.05 -11.11
C ALA A 49 0.55 1.10 -11.65
N PRO A 50 0.57 1.38 -12.97
CA PRO A 50 1.43 2.41 -13.57
C PRO A 50 0.85 3.81 -13.33
N GLN A 51 0.64 4.14 -12.06
CA GLN A 51 -0.04 5.33 -11.57
C GLN A 51 0.71 5.85 -10.34
N TRP A 52 0.88 7.18 -10.28
CA TRP A 52 1.59 7.84 -9.20
C TRP A 52 0.95 9.18 -8.89
N ASP A 53 0.45 9.31 -7.67
CA ASP A 53 -0.23 10.52 -7.17
C ASP A 53 0.65 11.30 -6.15
N GLY A 54 1.90 10.87 -5.98
CA GLY A 54 2.86 11.46 -5.02
C GLY A 54 3.76 12.56 -5.63
N PRO A 55 4.69 13.12 -4.84
CA PRO A 55 5.67 14.08 -5.34
C PRO A 55 6.55 13.43 -6.42
N VAL A 56 7.04 14.21 -7.38
CA VAL A 56 7.92 13.70 -8.45
C VAL A 56 9.26 13.21 -7.90
N GLU A 57 9.72 13.84 -6.81
CA GLU A 57 10.98 13.52 -6.14
C GLU A 57 10.77 13.36 -4.62
N PRO A 58 10.16 12.26 -4.15
CA PRO A 58 10.05 11.98 -2.74
C PRO A 58 11.41 11.92 -2.04
N VAL A 59 11.47 12.50 -0.84
CA VAL A 59 12.59 12.35 0.07
C VAL A 59 12.48 11.00 0.79
N TRP A 60 13.57 10.26 0.83
CA TRP A 60 13.75 9.00 1.54
C TRP A 60 15.05 9.05 2.36
N GLY A 61 15.33 8.03 3.17
CA GLY A 61 16.31 8.03 4.28
C GLY A 61 17.54 8.95 4.16
N GLU A 62 17.96 9.53 5.28
CA GLU A 62 19.07 10.51 5.39
C GLU A 62 18.96 11.72 4.43
N GLY A 63 17.75 12.09 4.02
CA GLY A 63 17.51 13.29 3.19
C GLY A 63 17.79 13.12 1.69
N ARG A 64 17.93 11.88 1.21
CA ARG A 64 18.10 11.57 -0.22
C ARG A 64 16.78 11.73 -0.97
N THR A 65 16.84 12.08 -2.25
CA THR A 65 15.65 12.10 -3.12
C THR A 65 15.70 10.94 -4.11
N ALA A 66 14.52 10.49 -4.57
CA ALA A 66 14.38 9.52 -5.64
C ALA A 66 13.33 10.02 -6.63
N GLY A 67 13.59 9.91 -7.91
CA GLY A 67 12.63 10.26 -8.95
C GLY A 67 11.64 9.12 -9.10
N VAL A 68 10.36 9.42 -9.24
CA VAL A 68 9.34 8.39 -9.51
C VAL A 68 8.75 8.60 -10.90
N ALA A 69 8.72 7.54 -11.70
CA ALA A 69 8.13 7.53 -13.03
C ALA A 69 7.23 6.31 -13.21
N VAL A 70 6.18 6.47 -14.00
CA VAL A 70 5.24 5.39 -14.33
C VAL A 70 5.53 4.85 -15.73
N ALA A 71 5.46 3.53 -15.89
CA ALA A 71 5.70 2.84 -17.15
C ALA A 71 4.56 1.86 -17.43
N PRO A 72 3.56 2.24 -18.27
CA PRO A 72 2.41 1.39 -18.58
C PRO A 72 2.72 0.29 -19.62
N SER A 73 3.96 0.24 -20.14
CA SER A 73 4.35 -0.74 -21.15
C SER A 73 5.83 -1.14 -21.01
N PRO A 74 6.26 -2.30 -21.57
CA PRO A 74 7.66 -2.71 -21.56
C PRO A 74 8.57 -1.69 -22.26
N LEU A 75 8.08 -1.03 -23.31
CA LEU A 75 8.83 0.00 -24.03
C LEU A 75 9.03 1.24 -23.14
N ALA A 76 8.01 1.67 -22.40
CA ALA A 76 8.14 2.77 -21.46
C ALA A 76 9.17 2.46 -20.35
N VAL A 77 9.24 1.20 -19.88
CA VAL A 77 10.29 0.76 -18.94
C VAL A 77 11.67 0.90 -19.58
N HIS A 78 11.85 0.47 -20.84
CA HIS A 78 13.13 0.59 -21.55
C HIS A 78 13.59 2.03 -21.65
N GLU A 79 12.74 2.92 -22.15
CA GLU A 79 13.08 4.34 -22.36
C GLU A 79 13.50 5.00 -21.04
N LEU A 80 12.70 4.81 -19.99
CA LEU A 80 12.99 5.38 -18.67
C LEU A 80 14.30 4.86 -18.07
N VAL A 81 14.56 3.55 -18.19
CA VAL A 81 15.81 2.95 -17.68
C VAL A 81 17.01 3.49 -18.45
N LEU A 82 16.95 3.50 -19.78
CA LEU A 82 18.08 3.92 -20.62
C LEU A 82 18.36 5.42 -20.48
N ASP A 83 17.34 6.27 -20.49
CA ASP A 83 17.52 7.71 -20.35
C ASP A 83 18.08 8.10 -18.98
N HIS A 84 17.69 7.39 -17.93
CA HIS A 84 18.23 7.61 -16.58
C HIS A 84 19.68 7.19 -16.47
N LEU A 85 20.02 5.99 -16.96
CA LEU A 85 21.39 5.48 -16.92
C LEU A 85 22.35 6.27 -17.83
N ALA A 86 21.83 6.84 -18.92
CA ALA A 86 22.58 7.73 -19.81
C ALA A 86 22.70 9.18 -19.29
N GLY A 87 22.13 9.50 -18.13
CA GLY A 87 22.13 10.85 -17.55
C GLY A 87 21.33 11.88 -18.36
N ARG A 88 20.45 11.44 -19.28
CA ARG A 88 19.60 12.31 -20.09
C ARG A 88 18.42 12.86 -19.28
N ARG A 89 18.00 12.12 -18.26
CA ARG A 89 16.99 12.56 -17.30
C ARG A 89 17.64 13.39 -16.21
N ARG A 90 17.21 14.64 -16.07
CA ARG A 90 17.57 15.48 -14.91
C ARG A 90 16.81 14.99 -13.68
N GLY A 91 17.49 14.94 -12.54
CA GLY A 91 16.89 14.52 -11.29
C GLY A 91 17.87 13.78 -10.37
N PRO A 92 17.37 13.16 -9.30
CA PRO A 92 18.17 12.39 -8.35
C PRO A 92 18.85 11.19 -8.99
N ALA A 93 19.90 10.68 -8.34
CA ALA A 93 20.63 9.50 -8.80
C ALA A 93 19.77 8.21 -8.84
N VAL A 94 18.69 8.14 -8.05
CA VAL A 94 17.79 6.99 -7.98
C VAL A 94 16.50 7.29 -8.74
N LEU A 95 16.13 6.40 -9.67
CA LEU A 95 14.83 6.38 -10.35
C LEU A 95 14.05 5.14 -9.93
N VAL A 96 12.83 5.33 -9.47
CA VAL A 96 11.84 4.28 -9.23
C VAL A 96 10.87 4.26 -10.41
N VAL A 97 10.80 3.12 -11.10
CA VAL A 97 9.87 2.90 -12.21
C VAL A 97 8.75 1.99 -11.73
N LEU A 98 7.53 2.51 -11.76
CA LEU A 98 6.30 1.81 -11.39
C LEU A 98 5.70 1.18 -12.65
N THR A 99 5.57 -0.14 -12.69
CA THR A 99 5.03 -0.85 -13.87
C THR A 99 4.16 -2.04 -13.46
N ASP A 100 3.10 -2.32 -14.21
CA ASP A 100 2.24 -3.48 -14.02
C ASP A 100 2.78 -4.73 -14.74
N ARG A 101 3.85 -4.57 -15.51
CA ARG A 101 4.50 -5.65 -16.28
C ARG A 101 5.18 -6.68 -15.39
N GLU A 102 5.11 -7.92 -15.84
CA GLU A 102 5.85 -9.04 -15.28
C GLU A 102 7.32 -9.04 -15.73
N GLN A 103 8.18 -9.70 -14.96
CA GLN A 103 9.60 -9.77 -15.29
C GLN A 103 9.88 -10.48 -16.62
N ASN A 104 9.04 -11.45 -17.01
CA ASN A 104 9.17 -12.17 -18.28
C ASN A 104 8.71 -11.34 -19.50
N GLU A 105 7.99 -10.24 -19.30
CA GLU A 105 7.59 -9.30 -20.36
C GLU A 105 8.70 -8.27 -20.65
N LEU A 106 9.74 -8.19 -19.81
CA LEU A 106 10.86 -7.27 -20.00
C LEU A 106 12.05 -7.96 -20.67
N ASP A 107 12.81 -7.19 -21.45
CA ASP A 107 14.09 -7.64 -21.99
C ASP A 107 15.07 -7.97 -20.83
N PRO A 108 15.65 -9.17 -20.81
CA PRO A 108 16.72 -9.53 -19.86
C PRO A 108 17.88 -8.52 -19.83
N ALA A 109 18.18 -7.87 -20.95
CA ALA A 109 19.23 -6.86 -21.05
C ALA A 109 18.90 -5.58 -20.26
N ILE A 110 17.63 -5.17 -20.19
CA ILE A 110 17.20 -4.07 -19.30
C ILE A 110 17.20 -4.54 -17.85
N THR A 111 16.66 -5.72 -17.61
CA THR A 111 16.59 -6.28 -16.27
C THR A 111 17.99 -6.41 -15.66
N ALA A 112 19.02 -6.79 -16.42
CA ALA A 112 20.40 -6.87 -15.95
C ALA A 112 21.01 -5.52 -15.49
N ARG A 113 20.44 -4.39 -15.89
CA ARG A 113 20.92 -3.03 -15.60
C ARG A 113 20.20 -2.36 -14.42
N VAL A 114 19.08 -2.93 -13.96
CA VAL A 114 18.33 -2.39 -12.81
C VAL A 114 18.83 -2.99 -11.50
N HIS A 115 18.55 -2.31 -10.39
CA HIS A 115 18.89 -2.78 -9.05
C HIS A 115 18.35 -4.20 -8.83
N LYS A 116 19.17 -5.09 -8.24
CA LYS A 116 18.90 -6.53 -8.04
C LYS A 116 18.65 -7.38 -9.28
N ARG A 117 18.69 -6.79 -10.48
CA ARG A 117 18.43 -7.49 -11.73
C ARG A 117 17.06 -8.19 -11.77
N CYS A 118 16.05 -7.57 -11.19
CA CYS A 118 14.68 -8.07 -11.19
C CYS A 118 13.68 -6.93 -11.11
N ILE A 119 12.42 -7.22 -11.45
CA ILE A 119 11.30 -6.40 -11.00
C ILE A 119 11.02 -6.81 -9.56
N ASP A 120 11.12 -5.88 -8.61
CA ASP A 120 10.76 -6.18 -7.24
C ASP A 120 9.25 -5.97 -7.08
N THR A 121 8.58 -6.97 -6.53
CA THR A 121 7.21 -6.79 -6.06
C THR A 121 7.32 -6.16 -4.69
N VAL A 122 6.84 -4.93 -4.51
CA VAL A 122 6.61 -4.45 -3.15
C VAL A 122 5.49 -5.31 -2.59
N ASP A 123 5.84 -6.29 -1.76
CA ASP A 123 4.85 -7.02 -1.00
C ASP A 123 4.25 -5.98 -0.03
N SER A 124 3.13 -5.38 -0.43
CA SER A 124 2.48 -4.33 0.36
C SER A 124 2.13 -4.88 1.73
N TRP A 125 1.96 -6.19 1.84
CA TRP A 125 1.79 -6.91 3.09
C TRP A 125 3.05 -7.03 3.94
N ASP A 126 4.26 -7.00 3.37
CA ASP A 126 5.49 -6.88 4.18
C ASP A 126 5.59 -5.50 4.83
N VAL A 127 5.19 -4.45 4.12
CA VAL A 127 5.14 -3.09 4.66
C VAL A 127 4.07 -2.97 5.74
N VAL A 128 2.89 -3.55 5.51
CA VAL A 128 1.83 -3.63 6.52
C VAL A 128 2.29 -4.47 7.72
N ARG A 129 2.95 -5.61 7.51
CA ARG A 129 3.50 -6.47 8.57
C ARG A 129 4.44 -5.67 9.47
N GLU A 130 5.36 -4.91 8.89
CA GLU A 130 6.26 -4.01 9.64
C GLU A 130 5.50 -2.90 10.36
N ALA A 131 4.55 -2.24 9.69
CA ALA A 131 3.75 -1.15 10.26
C ALA A 131 2.91 -1.60 11.47
N PHE A 132 2.51 -2.86 11.50
CA PHE A 132 1.80 -3.52 12.61
C PHE A 132 2.74 -4.20 13.62
N GLY A 133 4.06 -4.11 13.45
CA GLY A 133 5.03 -4.78 14.32
C GLY A 133 4.89 -6.31 14.36
N ALA A 134 4.32 -6.91 13.30
CA ALA A 134 4.07 -8.33 13.21
C ALA A 134 5.32 -9.09 12.74
N ARG A 135 5.49 -10.32 13.22
CA ARG A 135 6.56 -11.24 12.78
C ARG A 135 6.11 -12.05 11.58
N GLN A 136 4.85 -12.48 11.58
CA GLN A 136 4.23 -13.31 10.55
C GLN A 136 2.92 -12.69 10.06
N ILE A 137 2.54 -13.06 8.85
CA ILE A 137 1.30 -12.64 8.22
C ILE A 137 0.52 -13.86 7.71
N ASP A 138 -0.80 -13.80 7.83
CA ASP A 138 -1.70 -14.80 7.26
C ASP A 138 -1.57 -14.82 5.72
N PRO A 139 -1.21 -15.97 5.10
CA PRO A 139 -1.09 -16.06 3.64
C PRO A 139 -2.34 -15.64 2.87
N ARG A 140 -3.54 -15.81 3.47
CA ARG A 140 -4.81 -15.42 2.85
C ARG A 140 -4.94 -13.91 2.66
N LEU A 141 -4.14 -13.11 3.38
CA LEU A 141 -4.10 -11.67 3.18
C LEU A 141 -3.51 -11.29 1.83
N LYS A 142 -2.59 -12.09 1.28
CA LYS A 142 -1.96 -11.83 -0.03
C LYS A 142 -2.96 -11.77 -1.18
N ASP A 143 -4.12 -12.42 -1.05
CA ASP A 143 -5.20 -12.39 -2.04
C ASP A 143 -6.09 -11.13 -1.92
N VAL A 144 -5.89 -10.31 -0.88
CA VAL A 144 -6.74 -9.16 -0.52
C VAL A 144 -5.98 -7.83 -0.72
N ASN A 145 -5.58 -7.56 -1.96
CA ASN A 145 -4.74 -6.40 -2.31
C ASN A 145 -5.32 -5.04 -1.89
N TRP A 146 -6.65 -4.85 -2.01
CA TRP A 146 -7.31 -3.61 -1.60
C TRP A 146 -7.08 -3.28 -0.12
N ALA A 147 -6.95 -4.31 0.73
CA ALA A 147 -6.78 -4.14 2.17
C ALA A 147 -5.38 -3.66 2.52
N ALA A 148 -4.35 -4.13 1.80
CA ALA A 148 -2.99 -3.65 2.00
C ALA A 148 -2.89 -2.14 1.69
N GLU A 149 -3.42 -1.70 0.55
CA GLU A 149 -3.47 -0.29 0.18
C GLU A 149 -4.25 0.53 1.21
N ALA A 150 -5.45 0.06 1.57
CA ALA A 150 -6.32 0.75 2.50
C ALA A 150 -5.69 0.88 3.90
N LEU A 151 -4.95 -0.14 4.37
CA LEU A 151 -4.22 -0.12 5.64
C LEU A 151 -3.03 0.84 5.62
N LEU A 152 -2.29 0.90 4.52
CA LEU A 152 -1.19 1.83 4.36
C LEU A 152 -1.69 3.28 4.29
N ASP A 153 -2.74 3.53 3.51
CA ASP A 153 -3.39 4.84 3.40
C ASP A 153 -4.07 5.27 4.72
N ALA A 154 -4.54 4.31 5.51
CA ALA A 154 -5.12 4.57 6.82
C ALA A 154 -4.08 4.58 7.95
N THR A 155 -2.77 4.60 7.70
CA THR A 155 -1.76 4.56 8.77
C THR A 155 -1.95 5.74 9.76
N PRO A 156 -1.99 5.49 11.09
CA PRO A 156 -2.08 6.56 12.09
C PRO A 156 -0.87 7.51 12.07
N PRO A 157 -1.07 8.84 12.01
CA PRO A 157 0.03 9.81 12.04
C PRO A 157 0.60 10.06 13.44
N THR A 158 -0.04 9.54 14.50
CA THR A 158 0.45 9.63 15.88
C THR A 158 1.71 8.76 16.03
N THR A 159 2.75 9.34 16.63
CA THR A 159 4.08 8.78 16.95
C THR A 159 4.01 7.30 17.34
N GLY A 160 4.10 6.38 16.37
CA GLY A 160 4.05 4.92 16.60
C GLY A 160 3.26 4.09 15.58
N GLY A 161 2.42 4.67 14.72
CA GLY A 161 1.74 3.92 13.66
C GLY A 161 0.58 3.03 14.14
N TRP A 162 0.41 1.84 13.52
CA TRP A 162 -0.62 0.89 13.94
C TRP A 162 -0.27 0.26 15.29
N PRO A 163 -1.26 -0.04 16.16
CA PRO A 163 -0.97 -0.76 17.39
C PRO A 163 -0.42 -2.15 17.08
N PRO A 164 0.60 -2.60 17.83
CA PRO A 164 1.28 -3.86 17.53
C PRO A 164 0.35 -5.05 17.71
N VAL A 165 0.46 -6.03 16.83
CA VAL A 165 -0.39 -7.23 16.90
C VAL A 165 0.00 -8.10 18.11
N PRO A 166 -0.94 -8.45 18.99
CA PRO A 166 -0.69 -9.38 20.07
C PRO A 166 -0.19 -10.72 19.52
N GLY A 167 0.97 -11.21 20.00
CA GLY A 167 1.55 -12.48 19.54
C GLY A 167 2.28 -12.44 18.19
N GLY A 168 2.31 -11.29 17.50
CA GLY A 168 3.13 -11.10 16.29
C GLY A 168 2.64 -11.81 15.03
N TRP A 169 1.39 -12.31 15.00
CA TRP A 169 0.75 -12.87 13.81
C TRP A 169 -0.35 -11.91 13.33
N LEU A 170 -0.18 -11.33 12.14
CA LEU A 170 -1.22 -10.49 11.52
C LEU A 170 -2.22 -11.35 10.75
N SER A 171 -3.41 -11.57 11.35
CA SER A 171 -4.50 -12.32 10.72
C SER A 171 -5.37 -11.44 9.84
N ARG A 172 -6.07 -12.04 8.86
CA ARG A 172 -7.06 -11.32 8.03
C ARG A 172 -8.09 -10.59 8.88
N GLN A 173 -8.62 -11.30 9.88
CA GLN A 173 -9.60 -10.76 10.82
C GLN A 173 -9.06 -9.51 11.52
N TYR A 174 -7.86 -9.59 12.10
CA TYR A 174 -7.29 -8.47 12.84
C TYR A 174 -7.01 -7.26 11.96
N ALA A 175 -6.43 -7.49 10.77
CA ALA A 175 -6.11 -6.44 9.82
C ALA A 175 -7.37 -5.68 9.35
N LEU A 176 -8.42 -6.41 8.97
CA LEU A 176 -9.66 -5.82 8.47
C LEU A 176 -10.49 -5.15 9.59
N THR A 177 -10.53 -5.73 10.79
CA THR A 177 -11.13 -5.07 11.96
C THR A 177 -10.42 -3.76 12.28
N ALA A 178 -9.08 -3.74 12.29
CA ALA A 178 -8.31 -2.53 12.53
C ALA A 178 -8.56 -1.45 11.47
N LEU A 179 -8.65 -1.84 10.20
CA LEU A 179 -9.00 -0.95 9.10
C LEU A 179 -10.41 -0.37 9.26
N ALA A 180 -11.41 -1.22 9.49
CA ALA A 180 -12.81 -0.83 9.66
C ALA A 180 -12.98 0.13 10.85
N GLN A 181 -12.37 -0.17 12.01
CA GLN A 181 -12.37 0.70 13.17
C GLN A 181 -11.83 2.09 12.84
N ARG A 182 -10.76 2.16 12.05
CA ARG A 182 -10.14 3.45 11.71
C ARG A 182 -10.94 4.25 10.69
N ARG A 183 -11.38 3.62 9.60
CA ARG A 183 -12.14 4.29 8.54
C ARG A 183 -13.51 4.74 9.01
N LEU A 184 -14.19 3.89 9.77
CA LEU A 184 -15.54 4.15 10.27
C LEU A 184 -15.56 4.90 11.61
N ARG A 185 -14.37 5.14 12.21
CA ARG A 185 -14.19 5.76 13.53
C ARG A 185 -14.95 5.02 14.63
N LEU A 186 -14.75 3.71 14.68
CA LEU A 186 -15.34 2.81 15.68
C LEU A 186 -14.31 2.40 16.73
N GLY A 187 -14.81 1.94 17.88
CA GLY A 187 -14.01 1.38 18.98
C GLY A 187 -12.91 2.34 19.41
N ARG A 188 -11.64 1.95 19.24
CA ARG A 188 -10.49 2.74 19.68
C ARG A 188 -10.30 4.09 18.97
N TYR A 189 -10.93 4.29 17.82
CA TYR A 189 -10.90 5.57 17.08
C TYR A 189 -12.23 6.33 17.19
N ASP A 190 -13.13 5.91 18.08
CA ASP A 190 -14.36 6.64 18.38
C ASP A 190 -14.02 7.97 19.08
N THR A 191 -14.25 9.07 18.38
CA THR A 191 -14.01 10.42 18.89
C THR A 191 -15.19 10.98 19.68
N GLU A 192 -16.35 10.31 19.70
CA GLU A 192 -17.63 10.83 20.20
C GLU A 192 -18.13 10.15 21.50
N GLY A 193 -17.26 9.43 22.21
CA GLY A 193 -17.43 9.25 23.66
C GLY A 193 -18.28 8.06 24.12
N SER A 194 -18.19 6.88 23.48
CA SER A 194 -18.62 5.65 24.14
C SER A 194 -17.61 5.23 25.22
N ARG A 195 -18.07 4.94 26.45
CA ARG A 195 -17.22 4.37 27.50
C ARG A 195 -16.71 3.02 27.01
N ARG A 196 -15.41 2.92 26.74
CA ARG A 196 -14.70 1.66 26.43
C ARG A 196 -15.17 0.55 27.36
N ARG A 197 -15.81 -0.49 26.82
CA ARG A 197 -15.97 -1.76 27.52
C ARG A 197 -14.81 -2.69 27.13
N PRO A 198 -14.21 -3.43 28.06
CA PRO A 198 -13.28 -4.51 27.69
C PRO A 198 -14.02 -5.50 26.78
N GLY A 199 -13.49 -5.74 25.56
CA GLY A 199 -14.14 -6.59 24.54
C GLY A 199 -14.79 -5.86 23.36
N ASP A 200 -14.77 -4.52 23.34
CA ASP A 200 -15.36 -3.65 22.32
C ASP A 200 -14.60 -3.60 20.97
N ASP A 201 -13.72 -4.59 20.72
CA ASP A 201 -13.01 -4.72 19.44
C ASP A 201 -13.83 -5.49 18.38
N ARG A 202 -14.94 -6.13 18.78
CA ARG A 202 -15.83 -6.83 17.85
C ARG A 202 -16.73 -5.86 17.10
N LEU A 203 -16.83 -6.06 15.78
CA LEU A 203 -17.70 -5.29 14.89
C LEU A 203 -19.00 -6.06 14.68
N ASP A 204 -19.86 -6.07 15.70
CA ASP A 204 -21.15 -6.76 15.64
C ASP A 204 -22.27 -5.87 15.05
N ALA A 205 -23.43 -6.49 14.83
CA ALA A 205 -24.60 -5.82 14.27
C ALA A 205 -25.07 -4.62 15.11
N GLN A 206 -24.93 -4.68 16.43
CA GLN A 206 -25.37 -3.61 17.32
C GLN A 206 -24.45 -2.39 17.21
N VAL A 207 -23.13 -2.62 17.12
CA VAL A 207 -22.12 -1.57 16.89
C VAL A 207 -22.36 -0.88 15.55
N LEU A 208 -22.60 -1.65 14.48
CA LEU A 208 -22.87 -1.08 13.15
C LEU A 208 -24.21 -0.32 13.10
N LEU A 209 -25.26 -0.84 13.76
CA LEU A 209 -26.55 -0.15 13.83
C LEU A 209 -26.40 1.18 14.57
N HIS A 210 -25.74 1.18 15.73
CA HIS A 210 -25.48 2.41 16.47
C HIS A 210 -24.67 3.41 15.65
N TRP A 211 -23.62 2.95 14.97
CA TRP A 211 -22.82 3.77 14.06
C TRP A 211 -23.65 4.40 12.94
N SER A 212 -24.55 3.66 12.32
CA SER A 212 -25.39 4.16 11.21
C SER A 212 -26.28 5.33 11.60
N THR A 213 -26.64 5.42 12.89
CA THR A 213 -27.45 6.53 13.42
C THR A 213 -26.64 7.79 13.71
N ARG A 214 -25.30 7.74 13.60
CA ARG A 214 -24.43 8.88 13.87
C ARG A 214 -24.35 9.83 12.66
N PRO A 215 -24.34 11.15 12.88
CA PRO A 215 -24.17 12.11 11.79
C PRO A 215 -22.84 11.90 11.05
N GLY A 216 -22.89 11.89 9.71
CA GLY A 216 -21.68 11.74 8.88
C GLY A 216 -21.11 10.32 8.81
N ALA A 217 -21.72 9.34 9.48
CA ALA A 217 -21.26 7.96 9.45
C ALA A 217 -21.39 7.30 8.06
N PRO A 218 -22.58 7.22 7.45
CA PRO A 218 -22.72 6.61 6.12
C PRO A 218 -21.92 7.36 5.05
N GLU A 219 -21.79 8.69 5.15
CA GLU A 219 -21.00 9.50 4.22
C GLU A 219 -19.51 9.14 4.26
N ARG A 220 -18.96 8.77 5.42
CA ARG A 220 -17.56 8.31 5.54
C ARG A 220 -17.34 6.99 4.80
N LEU A 221 -18.29 6.07 4.85
CA LEU A 221 -18.24 4.82 4.09
C LEU A 221 -18.34 5.08 2.59
N LEU A 222 -19.23 5.98 2.18
CA LEU A 222 -19.41 6.35 0.78
C LEU A 222 -18.21 7.10 0.20
N ALA A 223 -17.46 7.82 1.03
CA ALA A 223 -16.23 8.50 0.64
C ALA A 223 -15.03 7.56 0.43
N LEU A 224 -15.12 6.28 0.81
CA LEU A 224 -14.07 5.30 0.56
C LEU A 224 -13.98 4.93 -0.93
N ARG A 225 -12.81 4.44 -1.34
CA ARG A 225 -12.61 3.97 -2.72
C ARG A 225 -13.51 2.75 -3.00
N GLY A 226 -13.96 2.59 -4.23
CA GLY A 226 -14.88 1.50 -4.62
C GLY A 226 -14.44 0.10 -4.15
N PRO A 227 -13.19 -0.34 -4.41
CA PRO A 227 -12.68 -1.63 -3.96
C PRO A 227 -12.61 -1.76 -2.43
N GLU A 228 -12.20 -0.69 -1.74
CA GLU A 228 -12.13 -0.65 -0.27
C GLU A 228 -13.52 -0.73 0.36
N ARG A 229 -14.49 0.00 -0.18
CA ARG A 229 -15.88 -0.02 0.28
C ARG A 229 -16.52 -1.39 0.08
N ALA A 230 -16.37 -1.98 -1.11
CA ALA A 230 -16.90 -3.31 -1.40
C ALA A 230 -16.25 -4.39 -0.53
N GLY A 231 -14.93 -4.30 -0.34
CA GLY A 231 -14.18 -5.21 0.51
C GLY A 231 -14.56 -5.12 1.99
N LEU A 232 -14.70 -3.91 2.54
CA LEU A 232 -15.15 -3.69 3.92
C LEU A 232 -16.61 -4.12 4.11
N ALA A 233 -17.50 -3.83 3.16
CA ALA A 233 -18.88 -4.29 3.23
C ALA A 233 -18.97 -5.82 3.22
N GLY A 234 -18.17 -6.49 2.38
CA GLY A 234 -18.07 -7.95 2.34
C GLY A 234 -17.57 -8.52 3.68
N PHE A 235 -16.51 -7.93 4.25
CA PHE A 235 -15.96 -8.35 5.53
C PHE A 235 -16.96 -8.17 6.69
N LEU A 236 -17.63 -7.02 6.77
CA LEU A 236 -18.60 -6.74 7.83
C LEU A 236 -19.87 -7.59 7.72
N ALA A 237 -20.18 -8.10 6.53
CA ALA A 237 -21.27 -9.02 6.27
C ALA A 237 -20.95 -10.49 6.62
N GLU A 238 -19.71 -10.83 6.99
CA GLU A 238 -19.34 -12.18 7.43
C GLU A 238 -20.05 -12.54 8.75
N GLU A 239 -20.38 -13.82 8.94
CA GLU A 239 -21.10 -14.31 10.14
C GLU A 239 -20.33 -14.05 11.44
N ASP A 240 -19.00 -14.09 11.38
CA ASP A 240 -18.13 -13.79 12.51
C ASP A 240 -18.12 -12.30 12.91
N GLN A 241 -18.66 -11.42 12.05
CA GLN A 241 -18.81 -9.96 12.27
C GLN A 241 -20.28 -9.60 12.57
N ALA A 242 -20.94 -8.89 11.65
CA ALA A 242 -22.33 -8.44 11.81
C ALA A 242 -23.32 -9.27 10.95
N GLY A 243 -22.83 -10.25 10.19
CA GLY A 243 -23.64 -11.17 9.40
C GLY A 243 -24.64 -10.48 8.48
N LEU A 244 -25.86 -11.04 8.41
CA LEU A 244 -26.94 -10.52 7.56
C LEU A 244 -27.35 -9.08 7.91
N ALA A 245 -27.24 -8.68 9.18
CA ALA A 245 -27.54 -7.31 9.60
C ALA A 245 -26.50 -6.32 9.04
N GLY A 246 -25.22 -6.69 9.08
CA GLY A 246 -24.15 -5.92 8.42
C GLY A 246 -24.39 -5.78 6.92
N ARG A 247 -24.80 -6.86 6.26
CA ARG A 247 -25.14 -6.84 4.84
C ARG A 247 -26.29 -5.90 4.50
N ALA A 248 -27.37 -5.93 5.28
CA ALA A 248 -28.55 -5.09 5.05
C ALA A 248 -28.25 -3.59 5.27
N LEU A 249 -27.35 -3.29 6.19
CA LEU A 249 -26.98 -1.92 6.57
C LEU A 249 -25.99 -1.27 5.60
N LEU A 250 -25.20 -2.08 4.87
CA LEU A 250 -24.13 -1.64 3.97
C LEU A 250 -24.45 -1.88 2.48
N ALA A 251 -25.69 -2.29 2.17
CA ALA A 251 -26.19 -2.56 0.82
C ALA A 251 -26.51 -1.28 0.03
#